data_AF-A0AA95GJI5-F1
#
_entry.id   AF-A0AA95GJI5-F1
#
_cell.length_a   1.000
_cell.length_b   1.000
_cell.length_c   1.000
_cell.angle_alpha   90.00
_cell.angle_beta   90.00
_cell.angle_gamma   90.00
#
_symmetry.space_group_name_H-M   'P 1'
#
loop_
_entity.id
_entity.type
_entity.pdbx_description
1 polymer ?
#
loop_
_entity_poly.entity_id
_entity_poly.type
_entity_poly.pdbx_seq_one_letter_code
_entity_poly.pdbx_strand_id
1 'polypeptide(L)'
;MTGRAIICHSIDCEQLPTLRKANDTVNEARSLLSLGRSNVYQHLEQSQEPFWRNTFKRLVTKNHPDTAYKTAMAIYMKTGNCGEHSQVTTALHAGKLTKGESIQAVSGRNLDHAWSEMPQRNGDRLVIDAWATGPAILSEDSRFSTSKEARRVTRSLNGGDEARQFADKVRQHTENIKKDNNIAKKWRNFHQQAKQKKMTLDESHTWSLTPVLSDKFKTKVHTRHERSHVQQTLRNNQMVVRSGITQRLALAKEIAAVGSARALGANIQEALEKKDEILQILERDILGK
;
A
#
# COMPACT_ATOMS: atom_id res chain seq x y z
N MET A 1 10.86 -3.23 3.36
CA MET A 1 12.22 -2.95 3.86
C MET A 1 13.15 -4.15 3.68
N THR A 2 12.76 -5.35 4.09
CA THR A 2 13.59 -6.57 3.99
C THR A 2 14.07 -6.88 2.56
N GLY A 3 13.21 -6.75 1.54
CA GLY A 3 13.59 -7.00 0.14
C GLY A 3 14.70 -6.09 -0.41
N ARG A 4 14.75 -4.81 -0.01
CA ARG A 4 15.82 -3.89 -0.45
C ARG A 4 17.15 -4.21 0.23
N ALA A 5 17.11 -4.54 1.52
CA ALA A 5 18.29 -5.01 2.25
C ALA A 5 18.87 -6.29 1.61
N ILE A 6 18.02 -7.21 1.15
CA ILE A 6 18.43 -8.44 0.44
C ILE A 6 19.17 -8.15 -0.87
N ILE A 7 18.78 -7.11 -1.62
CA ILE A 7 19.46 -6.74 -2.87
C ILE A 7 20.61 -5.75 -2.66
N CYS A 8 21.06 -5.55 -1.41
CA CYS A 8 22.09 -4.59 -1.00
C CYS A 8 21.79 -3.15 -1.42
N HIS A 9 20.51 -2.79 -1.56
CA HIS A 9 20.10 -1.41 -1.69
C HIS A 9 19.80 -0.86 -0.30
N SER A 10 20.58 0.12 0.16
CA SER A 10 20.24 0.87 1.35
C SER A 10 18.94 1.64 1.10
N ILE A 11 18.08 1.67 2.11
CA ILE A 11 17.13 2.77 2.26
C ILE A 11 17.89 3.79 3.09
N ASP A 12 18.08 4.98 2.55
CA ASP A 12 18.83 6.00 3.27
C ASP A 12 18.12 6.32 4.59
N CYS A 13 18.87 6.63 5.66
CA CYS A 13 18.26 6.86 6.98
C CYS A 13 17.22 7.99 6.93
N GLU A 14 17.43 8.97 6.04
CA GLU A 14 16.52 10.08 5.78
C GLU A 14 15.21 9.67 5.07
N GLN A 15 15.20 8.59 4.29
CA GLN A 15 14.02 8.11 3.56
C GLN A 15 13.07 7.26 4.43
N LEU A 16 13.58 6.68 5.52
CA LEU A 16 12.83 5.76 6.37
C LEU A 16 11.59 6.40 7.03
N PRO A 17 11.66 7.60 7.64
CA PRO A 17 10.48 8.23 8.25
C PRO A 17 9.39 8.49 7.21
N THR A 18 9.75 8.95 6.02
CA THR A 18 8.80 9.24 4.94
C THR A 18 8.13 7.97 4.41
N LEU A 19 8.89 6.89 4.25
CA LEU A 19 8.35 5.58 3.88
C LEU A 19 7.40 5.01 4.95
N ARG A 20 7.73 5.17 6.24
CA ARG A 20 6.82 4.77 7.34
C ARG A 20 5.53 5.57 7.30
N LYS A 21 5.61 6.90 7.21
CA LYS A 21 4.46 7.81 7.08
C LYS A 21 3.57 7.42 5.89
N ALA A 22 4.17 7.10 4.74
CA ALA A 22 3.45 6.63 3.56
C ALA A 22 2.78 5.28 3.77
N ASN A 23 3.46 4.34 4.43
CA ASN A 23 2.91 3.03 4.77
C ASN A 23 1.73 3.12 5.75
N ASP A 24 1.80 4.02 6.72
CA ASP A 24 0.69 4.28 7.65
C ASP A 24 -0.54 4.76 6.89
N THR A 25 -0.37 5.64 5.89
CA THR A 25 -1.47 6.03 4.99
C THR A 25 -2.04 4.83 4.23
N VAL A 26 -1.21 3.93 3.70
CA VAL A 26 -1.69 2.72 3.01
C VAL A 26 -2.59 1.89 3.94
N ASN A 27 -2.15 1.68 5.18
CA ASN A 27 -2.89 0.90 6.16
C ASN A 27 -4.18 1.59 6.60
N GLU A 28 -4.13 2.90 6.85
CA GLU A 28 -5.30 3.71 7.21
C GLU A 28 -6.34 3.74 6.07
N ALA A 29 -5.92 3.90 4.82
CA ALA A 29 -6.81 3.85 3.66
C ALA A 29 -7.51 2.49 3.54
N ARG A 30 -6.77 1.39 3.75
CA ARG A 30 -7.35 0.03 3.76
C ARG A 30 -8.29 -0.19 4.94
N SER A 31 -8.00 0.41 6.10
CA SER A 31 -8.89 0.37 7.27
C SER A 31 -10.20 1.12 7.01
N LEU A 32 -10.16 2.29 6.36
CA LEU A 32 -11.37 3.02 5.96
C LEU A 32 -12.16 2.29 4.86
N LEU A 33 -11.46 1.63 3.94
CA LEU A 33 -12.05 0.81 2.87
C LEU A 33 -12.09 -0.66 3.28
N SER A 34 -12.65 -0.93 4.46
CA SER A 34 -12.56 -2.23 5.15
C SER A 34 -13.25 -3.39 4.42
N LEU A 35 -14.20 -3.12 3.53
CA LEU A 35 -14.83 -4.16 2.68
C LEU A 35 -13.95 -4.49 1.46
N GLY A 36 -12.81 -3.81 1.34
CA GLY A 36 -11.81 -4.06 0.34
C GLY A 36 -12.20 -3.53 -1.03
N ARG A 37 -11.50 -4.07 -2.01
CA ARG A 37 -11.55 -3.75 -3.44
C ARG A 37 -12.82 -4.33 -4.07
N SER A 38 -13.62 -3.49 -4.71
CA SER A 38 -14.90 -3.89 -5.32
C SER A 38 -14.78 -4.62 -6.66
N ASN A 39 -13.55 -4.85 -7.10
CA ASN A 39 -13.24 -5.43 -8.39
C ASN A 39 -12.14 -6.51 -8.30
N VAL A 40 -11.90 -7.08 -7.12
CA VAL A 40 -10.92 -8.16 -6.96
C VAL A 40 -11.62 -9.46 -6.64
N TYR A 41 -11.33 -10.51 -7.41
CA TYR A 41 -11.99 -11.81 -7.31
C TYR A 41 -12.01 -12.34 -5.87
N GLN A 42 -10.87 -12.33 -5.20
CA GLN A 42 -10.72 -12.84 -3.82
C GLN A 42 -11.60 -12.10 -2.80
N HIS A 43 -12.01 -10.87 -3.08
CA HIS A 43 -12.92 -10.11 -2.22
C HIS A 43 -14.39 -10.31 -2.59
N LEU A 44 -14.67 -10.76 -3.80
CA LEU A 44 -16.02 -10.97 -4.33
C LEU A 44 -16.47 -12.44 -4.24
N GLU A 45 -15.54 -13.36 -3.97
CA GLU A 45 -15.77 -14.80 -3.86
C GLU A 45 -16.85 -15.15 -2.82
N GLN A 46 -16.82 -14.48 -1.66
CA GLN A 46 -17.79 -14.71 -0.58
C GLN A 46 -19.05 -13.86 -0.70
N SER A 47 -18.94 -12.67 -1.28
CA SER A 47 -20.06 -11.72 -1.35
C SER A 47 -19.81 -10.63 -2.40
N GLN A 48 -20.87 -10.29 -3.14
CA GLN A 48 -20.88 -9.15 -4.07
C GLN A 48 -21.07 -7.79 -3.36
N GLU A 49 -21.11 -7.76 -2.03
CA GLU A 49 -21.33 -6.56 -1.23
C GLU A 49 -20.36 -5.40 -1.59
N PRO A 50 -19.03 -5.61 -1.73
CA PRO A 50 -18.12 -4.54 -2.14
C PRO A 50 -18.47 -3.98 -3.53
N PHE A 51 -18.81 -4.86 -4.47
CA PHE A 51 -19.24 -4.47 -5.82
C PHE A 51 -20.54 -3.64 -5.80
N TRP A 52 -21.56 -4.07 -5.07
CA TRP A 52 -22.83 -3.34 -4.97
C TRP A 52 -22.65 -1.97 -4.35
N ARG A 53 -21.88 -1.88 -3.27
CA ARG A 53 -21.60 -0.62 -2.57
C ARG A 53 -20.85 0.37 -3.45
N ASN A 54 -19.86 -0.09 -4.20
CA ASN A 54 -19.13 0.74 -5.14
C ASN A 54 -20.01 1.19 -6.32
N THR A 55 -20.86 0.30 -6.83
CA THR A 55 -21.83 0.60 -7.90
C THR A 55 -22.83 1.66 -7.45
N PHE A 56 -23.46 1.49 -6.28
CA PHE A 56 -24.36 2.46 -5.69
C PHE A 56 -23.69 3.83 -5.53
N LYS A 57 -22.47 3.86 -4.98
CA LYS A 57 -21.69 5.09 -4.84
C LYS A 57 -21.54 5.80 -6.19
N ARG A 58 -21.10 5.07 -7.22
CA ARG A 58 -20.89 5.64 -8.56
C ARG A 58 -22.19 6.17 -9.18
N LEU A 59 -23.32 5.49 -8.95
CA LEU A 59 -24.63 5.97 -9.39
C LEU A 59 -25.01 7.29 -8.71
N VAL A 60 -24.89 7.37 -7.38
CA VAL A 60 -25.22 8.57 -6.60
C VAL A 60 -24.30 9.73 -6.94
N THR A 61 -23.01 9.46 -7.14
CA THR A 61 -22.00 10.51 -7.34
C THR A 61 -21.71 10.84 -8.79
N LYS A 62 -22.38 10.21 -9.77
CA LYS A 62 -22.03 10.28 -11.20
C LYS A 62 -21.80 11.72 -11.68
N ASN A 63 -22.73 12.61 -11.34
CA ASN A 63 -22.73 14.00 -11.77
C ASN A 63 -22.29 14.97 -10.66
N HIS A 64 -21.82 14.47 -9.52
CA HIS A 64 -21.36 15.34 -8.44
C HIS A 64 -20.03 16.00 -8.87
N PRO A 65 -19.89 17.33 -8.83
CA PRO A 65 -18.66 17.99 -9.29
C PRO A 65 -17.52 17.84 -8.29
N ASP A 66 -17.83 17.73 -7.00
CA ASP A 66 -16.84 17.71 -5.94
C ASP A 66 -16.16 16.35 -5.79
N THR A 67 -14.84 16.31 -6.00
CA THR A 67 -14.03 15.10 -5.77
C THR A 67 -13.99 14.73 -4.30
N ALA A 68 -13.98 15.70 -3.38
CA ALA A 68 -13.93 15.42 -1.95
C ALA A 68 -15.19 14.64 -1.50
N TYR A 69 -16.35 14.99 -2.04
CA TYR A 69 -17.60 14.26 -1.80
C TYR A 69 -17.55 12.83 -2.36
N LYS A 70 -17.00 12.63 -3.56
CA LYS A 70 -16.81 11.29 -4.14
C LYS A 70 -15.91 10.40 -3.28
N THR A 71 -14.81 10.96 -2.78
CA THR A 71 -13.89 10.31 -1.84
C THR A 71 -14.60 9.97 -0.53
N ALA A 72 -15.35 10.92 0.03
CA ALA A 72 -16.12 10.72 1.25
C ALA A 72 -17.18 9.62 1.12
N MET A 73 -17.85 9.53 -0.04
CA MET A 73 -18.78 8.45 -0.35
C MET A 73 -18.07 7.09 -0.46
N ALA A 74 -16.83 7.02 -0.97
CA ALA A 74 -16.06 5.77 -0.94
C ALA A 74 -15.76 5.31 0.49
N ILE A 75 -15.37 6.25 1.37
CA ILE A 75 -15.15 5.98 2.81
C ILE A 75 -16.44 5.51 3.48
N TYR A 76 -17.56 6.22 3.24
CA TYR A 76 -18.87 5.84 3.80
C TYR A 76 -19.31 4.44 3.34
N MET A 77 -19.09 4.13 2.06
CA MET A 77 -19.40 2.81 1.50
C MET A 77 -18.35 1.75 1.84
N LYS A 78 -17.20 2.13 2.43
CA LYS A 78 -16.09 1.28 2.86
C LYS A 78 -15.46 0.42 1.76
N THR A 79 -15.52 0.85 0.50
CA THR A 79 -15.03 0.09 -0.65
C THR A 79 -14.73 0.97 -1.87
N GLY A 80 -13.99 0.43 -2.85
CA GLY A 80 -13.80 1.07 -4.15
C GLY A 80 -12.86 0.30 -5.09
N ASN A 81 -12.63 0.83 -6.28
CA ASN A 81 -11.59 0.36 -7.20
C ASN A 81 -10.29 1.18 -6.99
N CYS A 82 -9.29 0.98 -7.83
CA CYS A 82 -8.01 1.70 -7.78
C CYS A 82 -8.16 3.23 -7.71
N GLY A 83 -9.07 3.81 -8.49
CA GLY A 83 -9.36 5.25 -8.46
C GLY A 83 -9.85 5.73 -7.09
N GLU A 84 -10.81 5.04 -6.48
CA GLU A 84 -11.30 5.39 -5.15
C GLU A 84 -10.22 5.21 -4.06
N HIS A 85 -9.48 4.11 -4.09
CA HIS A 85 -8.36 3.87 -3.18
C HIS A 85 -7.29 4.96 -3.31
N SER A 86 -6.94 5.37 -4.54
CA SER A 86 -6.02 6.48 -4.81
C SER A 86 -6.54 7.80 -4.23
N GLN A 87 -7.82 8.14 -4.42
CA GLN A 87 -8.37 9.40 -3.89
C GLN A 87 -8.43 9.41 -2.35
N VAL A 88 -8.83 8.30 -1.72
CA VAL A 88 -8.82 8.16 -0.25
C VAL A 88 -7.39 8.26 0.29
N THR A 89 -6.44 7.56 -0.33
CA THR A 89 -5.02 7.62 0.02
C THR A 89 -4.48 9.05 -0.10
N THR A 90 -4.80 9.72 -1.20
CA THR A 90 -4.41 11.11 -1.45
C THR A 90 -4.96 12.05 -0.38
N ALA A 91 -6.24 11.94 -0.04
CA ALA A 91 -6.88 12.75 1.01
C ALA A 91 -6.26 12.53 2.39
N LEU A 92 -6.04 11.27 2.77
CA LEU A 92 -5.40 10.92 4.05
C LEU A 92 -3.97 11.43 4.13
N HIS A 93 -3.18 11.25 3.08
CA HIS A 93 -1.79 11.70 3.08
C HIS A 93 -1.68 13.22 3.00
N ALA A 94 -2.62 13.90 2.33
CA ALA A 94 -2.67 15.35 2.26
C ALA A 94 -2.70 15.99 3.66
N GLY A 95 -3.44 15.40 4.60
CA GLY A 95 -3.46 15.85 6.00
C GLY A 95 -2.16 15.62 6.78
N LYS A 96 -1.21 14.84 6.22
CA LYS A 96 0.10 14.51 6.83
C LYS A 96 1.27 15.25 6.17
N LEU A 97 1.01 16.09 5.17
CA LEU A 97 2.03 16.83 4.45
C LEU A 97 2.58 17.99 5.29
N THR A 98 3.90 18.11 5.34
CA THR A 98 4.59 19.31 5.83
C THR A 98 4.88 20.29 4.69
N LYS A 99 5.29 21.52 5.02
CA LYS A 99 5.66 22.53 4.02
C LYS A 99 6.76 22.00 3.08
N GLY A 100 6.54 22.12 1.78
CA GLY A 100 7.46 21.64 0.75
C GLY A 100 7.32 20.17 0.36
N GLU A 101 6.41 19.42 0.99
CA GLU A 101 5.99 18.11 0.52
C GLU A 101 4.77 18.22 -0.40
N SER A 102 4.53 17.21 -1.23
CA SER A 102 3.32 17.12 -2.04
C SER A 102 2.85 15.67 -2.19
N ILE A 103 1.56 15.49 -2.44
CA ILE A 103 0.95 14.21 -2.81
C ILE A 103 0.25 14.35 -4.16
N GLN A 104 0.39 13.35 -5.00
CA GLN A 104 -0.19 13.29 -6.33
C GLN A 104 -1.13 12.10 -6.44
N ALA A 105 -2.34 12.31 -6.94
CA ALA A 105 -3.17 11.23 -7.46
C ALA A 105 -2.78 10.97 -8.91
N VAL A 106 -2.48 9.72 -9.24
CA VAL A 106 -1.84 9.35 -10.49
C VAL A 106 -2.62 8.22 -11.16
N SER A 107 -2.70 8.24 -12.49
CA SER A 107 -3.18 7.12 -13.30
C SER A 107 -2.15 6.70 -14.33
N GLY A 108 -2.15 5.43 -14.73
CA GLY A 108 -1.39 4.98 -15.89
C GLY A 108 -1.89 5.63 -17.18
N ARG A 109 -1.00 5.90 -18.14
CA ARG A 109 -1.39 6.35 -19.49
C ARG A 109 -1.91 5.20 -20.34
N ASN A 110 -1.24 4.05 -20.26
CA ASN A 110 -1.54 2.84 -21.02
C ASN A 110 -1.83 1.65 -20.08
N LEU A 111 -2.26 1.95 -18.87
CA LEU A 111 -2.55 0.98 -17.82
C LEU A 111 -3.80 1.47 -17.08
N ASP A 112 -4.83 0.63 -17.02
CA ASP A 112 -6.04 0.89 -16.25
C ASP A 112 -5.79 0.67 -14.75
N HIS A 113 -5.00 1.58 -14.17
CA HIS A 113 -4.70 1.59 -12.75
C HIS A 113 -4.47 3.02 -12.26
N ALA A 114 -4.85 3.27 -11.01
CA ALA A 114 -4.66 4.54 -10.33
C ALA A 114 -4.13 4.32 -8.92
N TRP A 115 -3.19 5.17 -8.51
CA TRP A 115 -2.49 5.11 -7.23
C TRP A 115 -2.12 6.53 -6.76
N SER A 116 -1.44 6.66 -5.61
CA SER A 116 -0.92 7.93 -5.14
C SER A 116 0.60 7.92 -5.13
N GLU A 117 1.22 9.07 -5.39
CA GLU A 117 2.67 9.25 -5.36
C GLU A 117 3.07 10.47 -4.55
N MET A 118 4.11 10.34 -3.74
CA MET A 118 4.74 11.45 -3.04
C MET A 118 6.11 11.73 -3.67
N PRO A 119 6.24 12.79 -4.50
CA PRO A 119 7.52 13.20 -5.05
C PRO A 119 8.55 13.51 -3.95
N GLN A 120 9.79 13.10 -4.15
CA GLN A 120 10.92 13.35 -3.27
C GLN A 120 11.85 14.41 -3.88
N ARG A 121 12.65 15.08 -3.04
CA ARG A 121 13.57 16.16 -3.47
C ARG A 121 14.65 15.67 -4.44
N ASN A 122 15.06 14.41 -4.31
CA ASN A 122 16.06 13.77 -5.17
C ASN A 122 15.50 13.32 -6.54
N GLY A 123 14.26 13.65 -6.87
CA GLY A 123 13.60 13.27 -8.13
C GLY A 123 12.94 11.88 -8.12
N ASP A 124 13.14 11.09 -7.06
CA ASP A 124 12.41 9.84 -6.84
C ASP A 124 10.98 10.12 -6.34
N ARG A 125 10.18 9.07 -6.19
CA ARG A 125 8.78 9.12 -5.79
C ARG A 125 8.48 7.93 -4.90
N LEU A 126 7.74 8.15 -3.83
CA LEU A 126 7.13 7.07 -3.06
C LEU A 126 5.79 6.71 -3.67
N VAL A 127 5.56 5.43 -3.90
CA VAL A 127 4.29 4.87 -4.34
C VAL A 127 3.48 4.50 -3.10
N ILE A 128 2.31 5.12 -2.99
CA ILE A 128 1.35 4.92 -1.91
C ILE A 128 0.09 4.32 -2.55
N ASP A 129 0.03 2.99 -2.62
CA ASP A 129 -1.03 2.26 -3.32
C ASP A 129 -1.81 1.37 -2.35
N ALA A 130 -2.95 1.89 -1.88
CA ALA A 130 -3.84 1.14 -1.01
C ALA A 130 -4.65 0.06 -1.75
N TRP A 131 -4.75 0.13 -3.08
CA TRP A 131 -5.44 -0.89 -3.88
C TRP A 131 -4.52 -2.08 -4.16
N ALA A 132 -3.24 -1.89 -4.51
CA ALA A 132 -2.32 -3.01 -4.65
C ALA A 132 -2.07 -3.73 -3.31
N THR A 133 -1.49 -4.93 -3.33
CA THR A 133 -1.01 -5.62 -2.11
C THR A 133 0.44 -5.24 -1.82
N GLY A 134 0.77 -5.09 -0.54
CA GLY A 134 2.11 -4.70 -0.08
C GLY A 134 2.16 -3.30 0.58
N PRO A 135 3.35 -2.88 1.03
CA PRO A 135 3.55 -1.59 1.70
C PRO A 135 3.69 -0.44 0.70
N ALA A 136 3.86 0.79 1.20
CA ALA A 136 4.42 1.86 0.40
C ALA A 136 5.87 1.52 0.00
N ILE A 137 6.26 1.88 -1.22
CA ILE A 137 7.56 1.53 -1.82
C ILE A 137 8.14 2.69 -2.62
N LEU A 138 9.41 2.59 -3.03
CA LEU A 138 10.00 3.50 -4.00
C LEU A 138 9.51 3.18 -5.41
N SER A 139 9.45 4.21 -6.27
CA SER A 139 8.91 4.08 -7.63
C SER A 139 9.70 3.10 -8.49
N GLU A 140 11.02 3.01 -8.30
CA GLU A 140 11.88 2.07 -9.02
C GLU A 140 11.56 0.58 -8.73
N ASP A 141 10.99 0.28 -7.57
CA ASP A 141 10.61 -1.08 -7.18
C ASP A 141 9.19 -1.42 -7.65
N SER A 142 8.43 -0.41 -8.07
CA SER A 142 7.01 -0.49 -8.34
C SER A 142 6.67 -1.21 -9.63
N ARG A 143 5.59 -1.98 -9.61
CA ARG A 143 4.96 -2.55 -10.82
C ARG A 143 4.39 -1.47 -11.74
N PHE A 144 4.00 -0.32 -11.21
CA PHE A 144 3.17 0.66 -11.92
C PHE A 144 3.85 2.03 -12.16
N SER A 145 4.85 2.39 -11.35
CA SER A 145 5.41 3.75 -11.27
C SER A 145 6.88 3.88 -11.74
N THR A 146 7.44 2.82 -12.32
CA THR A 146 8.87 2.78 -12.72
C THR A 146 9.25 3.91 -13.69
N SER A 147 8.39 4.27 -14.64
CA SER A 147 8.60 5.39 -15.57
C SER A 147 7.73 6.59 -15.22
N LYS A 148 8.33 7.78 -15.22
CA LYS A 148 7.64 9.06 -14.97
C LYS A 148 6.76 9.47 -16.15
N GLU A 149 7.11 9.02 -17.35
CA GLU A 149 6.45 9.32 -18.63
C GLU A 149 5.21 8.44 -18.82
N ALA A 150 5.22 7.22 -18.28
CA ALA A 150 4.12 6.26 -18.37
C ALA A 150 2.90 6.62 -17.49
N ARG A 151 2.99 7.69 -16.70
CA ARG A 151 1.95 8.13 -15.77
C ARG A 151 1.35 9.49 -16.14
N ARG A 152 0.15 9.75 -15.62
CA ARG A 152 -0.57 11.03 -15.69
C ARG A 152 -0.95 11.46 -14.29
N VAL A 153 -0.52 12.66 -13.90
CA VAL A 153 -0.97 13.30 -12.66
C VAL A 153 -2.39 13.82 -12.88
N THR A 154 -3.33 13.33 -12.09
CA THR A 154 -4.74 13.74 -12.14
C THR A 154 -5.10 14.78 -11.07
N ARG A 155 -4.29 14.83 -10.00
CA ARG A 155 -4.35 15.86 -8.95
C ARG A 155 -2.98 15.96 -8.29
N SER A 156 -2.57 17.17 -7.93
CA SER A 156 -1.41 17.43 -7.08
C SER A 156 -1.85 18.34 -5.94
N LEU A 157 -1.51 18.00 -4.71
CA LEU A 157 -1.78 18.82 -3.53
C LEU A 157 -0.46 19.11 -2.84
N ASN A 158 -0.19 20.39 -2.64
CA ASN A 158 1.01 20.81 -1.92
C ASN A 158 0.72 20.95 -0.43
N GLY A 159 1.69 20.57 0.40
CA GLY A 159 1.60 20.72 1.85
C GLY A 159 1.35 22.17 2.25
N GLY A 160 0.43 22.38 3.18
CA GLY A 160 -0.08 23.70 3.53
C GLY A 160 -1.60 23.72 3.52
N ASP A 161 -2.19 24.86 3.17
CA ASP A 161 -3.63 25.07 3.29
C ASP A 161 -4.44 24.27 2.27
N GLU A 162 -3.96 24.16 1.03
CA GLU A 162 -4.65 23.40 -0.03
C GLU A 162 -4.84 21.92 0.36
N ALA A 163 -3.76 21.25 0.75
CA ALA A 163 -3.80 19.86 1.18
C ALA A 163 -4.69 19.65 2.41
N ARG A 164 -4.59 20.55 3.41
CA ARG A 164 -5.42 20.50 4.63
C ARG A 164 -6.89 20.70 4.31
N GLN A 165 -7.23 21.71 3.51
CA GLN A 165 -8.61 21.98 3.09
C GLN A 165 -9.22 20.79 2.34
N PHE A 166 -8.47 20.13 1.46
CA PHE A 166 -8.98 18.93 0.79
C PHE A 166 -9.26 17.78 1.77
N ALA A 167 -8.32 17.50 2.69
CA ALA A 167 -8.49 16.49 3.71
C ALA A 167 -9.68 16.80 4.65
N ASP A 168 -9.81 18.05 5.08
CA ASP A 168 -10.92 18.54 5.91
C ASP A 168 -12.26 18.43 5.21
N LYS A 169 -12.31 18.79 3.92
CA LYS A 169 -13.53 18.69 3.12
C LYS A 169 -13.98 17.24 2.95
N VAL A 170 -13.04 16.31 2.76
CA VAL A 170 -13.37 14.86 2.74
C VAL A 170 -13.94 14.43 4.09
N ARG A 171 -13.31 14.80 5.21
CA ARG A 171 -13.81 14.48 6.56
C ARG A 171 -15.21 15.05 6.80
N GLN A 172 -15.42 16.32 6.48
CA GLN A 172 -16.71 16.99 6.64
C GLN A 172 -17.80 16.32 5.81
N HIS A 173 -17.52 16.02 4.54
CA HIS A 173 -18.46 15.28 3.69
C HIS A 173 -18.77 13.89 4.25
N THR A 174 -17.76 13.17 4.76
CA THR A 174 -17.99 11.85 5.36
C THR A 174 -18.93 11.93 6.56
N GLU A 175 -18.74 12.91 7.44
CA GLU A 175 -19.62 13.11 8.60
C GLU A 175 -21.03 13.56 8.19
N ASN A 176 -21.14 14.40 7.17
CA ASN A 176 -22.44 14.83 6.64
C ASN A 176 -23.20 13.65 6.02
N ILE A 177 -22.54 12.81 5.23
CA ILE A 177 -23.14 11.62 4.60
C ILE A 177 -23.61 10.63 5.68
N LYS A 178 -22.85 10.42 6.76
CA LYS A 178 -23.25 9.55 7.87
C LYS A 178 -24.54 10.00 8.55
N LYS A 179 -24.78 11.31 8.60
CA LYS A 179 -25.99 11.92 9.18
C LYS A 179 -27.16 11.98 8.19
N ASP A 180 -26.89 11.81 6.89
CA ASP A 180 -27.92 11.85 5.84
C ASP A 180 -28.68 10.51 5.73
N ASN A 181 -29.85 10.47 6.37
CA ASN A 181 -30.77 9.34 6.30
C ASN A 181 -31.26 9.00 4.89
N ASN A 182 -31.23 9.96 3.95
CA ASN A 182 -31.65 9.74 2.57
C ASN A 182 -30.68 8.81 1.83
N ILE A 183 -29.37 8.98 2.01
CA ILE A 183 -28.36 8.09 1.42
C ILE A 183 -28.52 6.68 1.96
N ALA A 184 -28.71 6.52 3.27
CA ALA A 184 -28.96 5.22 3.89
C ALA A 184 -30.23 4.54 3.35
N LYS A 185 -31.32 5.29 3.18
CA LYS A 185 -32.57 4.78 2.59
C LYS A 185 -32.37 4.35 1.13
N LYS A 186 -31.72 5.17 0.31
CA LYS A 186 -31.40 4.85 -1.09
C LYS A 186 -30.51 3.61 -1.19
N TRP A 187 -29.54 3.47 -0.30
CA TRP A 187 -28.68 2.27 -0.22
C TRP A 187 -29.50 1.02 0.07
N ARG A 188 -30.38 1.03 1.08
CA ARG A 188 -31.23 -0.13 1.41
C ARG A 188 -32.07 -0.59 0.22
N ASN A 189 -32.68 0.36 -0.50
CA ASN A 189 -33.47 0.05 -1.69
C ASN A 189 -32.60 -0.55 -2.81
N PHE A 190 -31.45 0.06 -3.09
CA PHE A 190 -30.51 -0.47 -4.10
C PHE A 190 -30.01 -1.87 -3.72
N HIS A 191 -29.63 -2.07 -2.45
CA HIS A 191 -29.13 -3.34 -1.94
C HIS A 191 -30.14 -4.48 -2.10
N GLN A 192 -31.41 -4.22 -1.74
CA GLN A 192 -32.49 -5.19 -1.94
C GLN A 192 -32.66 -5.54 -3.43
N GLN A 193 -32.62 -4.55 -4.32
CA GLN A 193 -32.71 -4.78 -5.76
C GLN A 193 -31.51 -5.58 -6.29
N ALA A 194 -30.30 -5.23 -5.87
CA ALA A 194 -29.08 -5.92 -6.28
C ALA A 194 -29.10 -7.39 -5.87
N LYS A 195 -29.57 -7.68 -4.64
CA LYS A 195 -29.75 -9.03 -4.12
C LYS A 195 -30.82 -9.80 -4.91
N GLN A 196 -31.99 -9.20 -5.15
CA GLN A 196 -33.08 -9.81 -5.92
C GLN A 196 -32.66 -10.15 -7.34
N LYS A 197 -31.92 -9.25 -7.99
CA LYS A 197 -31.40 -9.42 -9.35
C LYS A 197 -30.15 -10.29 -9.44
N LYS A 198 -29.61 -10.76 -8.30
CA LYS A 198 -28.33 -11.47 -8.21
C LYS A 198 -27.23 -10.75 -8.99
N MET A 199 -27.14 -9.43 -8.83
CA MET A 199 -26.16 -8.62 -9.55
C MET A 199 -24.74 -9.10 -9.24
N THR A 200 -23.97 -9.41 -10.26
CA THR A 200 -22.55 -9.78 -10.15
C THR A 200 -21.70 -8.83 -10.99
N LEU A 201 -20.44 -8.69 -10.61
CA LEU A 201 -19.45 -8.04 -11.47
C LEU A 201 -19.07 -8.99 -12.61
N ASP A 202 -18.91 -8.44 -13.80
CA ASP A 202 -18.39 -9.17 -14.95
C ASP A 202 -16.94 -9.60 -14.73
N GLU A 203 -16.59 -10.83 -15.08
CA GLU A 203 -15.24 -11.39 -14.92
C GLU A 203 -14.19 -10.59 -15.70
N SER A 204 -14.54 -10.03 -16.87
CA SER A 204 -13.66 -9.15 -17.66
C SER A 204 -13.31 -7.84 -16.94
N HIS A 205 -14.10 -7.48 -15.92
CA HIS A 205 -13.89 -6.33 -15.04
C HIS A 205 -13.49 -6.78 -13.63
N THR A 206 -12.92 -7.97 -13.50
CA THR A 206 -12.45 -8.52 -12.24
C THR A 206 -10.95 -8.78 -12.32
N TRP A 207 -10.23 -8.39 -11.28
CA TRP A 207 -8.78 -8.48 -11.21
C TRP A 207 -8.36 -9.45 -10.10
N SER A 208 -7.15 -10.01 -10.22
CA SER A 208 -6.53 -10.74 -9.12
C SER A 208 -5.87 -9.78 -8.12
N LEU A 209 -5.66 -10.25 -6.89
CA LEU A 209 -4.80 -9.56 -5.93
C LEU A 209 -3.44 -9.25 -6.56
N THR A 210 -3.21 -7.96 -6.83
CA THR A 210 -2.05 -7.52 -7.59
C THR A 210 -1.02 -6.88 -6.65
N PRO A 211 0.22 -7.40 -6.58
CA PRO A 211 1.26 -6.82 -5.75
C PRO A 211 1.78 -5.51 -6.31
N VAL A 212 2.11 -4.59 -5.42
CA VAL A 212 2.69 -3.28 -5.74
C VAL A 212 4.12 -3.40 -6.28
N LEU A 213 4.82 -4.48 -5.93
CA LEU A 213 6.18 -4.77 -6.38
C LEU A 213 6.22 -5.32 -7.81
N SER A 214 7.15 -4.79 -8.60
CA SER A 214 7.43 -5.29 -9.95
C SER A 214 7.98 -6.72 -9.91
N ASP A 215 7.76 -7.47 -10.99
CA ASP A 215 8.34 -8.81 -11.10
C ASP A 215 9.87 -8.73 -11.24
N LYS A 216 10.40 -7.68 -11.88
CA LYS A 216 11.84 -7.37 -11.88
C LYS A 216 12.42 -7.27 -10.47
N PHE A 217 11.75 -6.57 -9.56
CA PHE A 217 12.18 -6.49 -8.16
C PHE A 217 12.17 -7.86 -7.49
N LYS A 218 11.07 -8.62 -7.65
CA LYS A 218 10.96 -9.97 -7.08
C LYS A 218 12.06 -10.91 -7.60
N THR A 219 12.33 -10.89 -8.90
CA THR A 219 13.40 -11.66 -9.52
C THR A 219 14.76 -11.28 -8.92
N LYS A 220 15.07 -9.98 -8.81
CA LYS A 220 16.33 -9.53 -8.17
C LYS A 220 16.48 -10.06 -6.74
N VAL A 221 15.40 -10.00 -5.95
CA VAL A 221 15.38 -10.54 -4.59
C VAL A 221 15.61 -12.06 -4.61
N HIS A 222 14.90 -12.80 -5.47
CA HIS A 222 15.07 -14.25 -5.58
C HIS A 222 16.45 -14.67 -6.05
N THR A 223 17.01 -14.05 -7.09
CA THR A 223 18.37 -14.32 -7.56
C THR A 223 19.42 -14.07 -6.47
N ARG A 224 19.22 -13.07 -5.61
CA ARG A 224 20.11 -12.83 -4.46
C ARG A 224 19.99 -13.89 -3.37
N HIS A 225 18.88 -14.62 -3.31
CA HIS A 225 18.69 -15.79 -2.45
C HIS A 225 19.17 -17.10 -3.08
N GLU A 226 19.43 -17.15 -4.39
CA GLU A 226 19.90 -18.36 -5.06
C GLU A 226 21.29 -18.78 -4.60
N ARG A 227 21.41 -20.06 -4.19
CA ARG A 227 22.64 -20.64 -3.64
C ARG A 227 23.84 -20.48 -4.59
N SER A 228 23.62 -20.60 -5.90
CA SER A 228 24.63 -20.44 -6.95
C SER A 228 25.19 -19.02 -7.01
N HIS A 229 24.31 -18.01 -7.01
CA HIS A 229 24.72 -16.60 -7.01
C HIS A 229 25.47 -16.21 -5.73
N VAL A 230 25.03 -16.72 -4.58
CA VAL A 230 25.73 -16.55 -3.30
C VAL A 230 27.11 -17.22 -3.32
N GLN A 231 27.21 -18.44 -3.85
CA GLN A 231 28.49 -19.14 -3.99
C GLN A 231 29.44 -18.42 -4.95
N GLN A 232 28.95 -17.90 -6.06
CA GLN A 232 29.74 -17.16 -7.04
C GLN A 232 30.22 -15.80 -6.48
N THR A 233 29.35 -15.08 -5.77
CA THR A 233 29.73 -13.81 -5.10
C THR A 233 30.81 -14.05 -4.04
N LEU A 234 30.74 -15.13 -3.27
CA LEU A 234 31.75 -15.47 -2.27
C LEU A 234 33.09 -15.90 -2.87
N ARG A 235 33.05 -16.64 -3.99
CA ARG A 235 34.25 -16.99 -4.76
C ARG A 235 34.92 -15.75 -5.35
N ASN A 236 34.13 -14.84 -5.92
CA ASN A 236 34.64 -13.62 -6.55
C ASN A 236 35.25 -12.63 -5.54
N ASN A 237 34.81 -12.65 -4.28
CA ASN A 237 35.32 -11.77 -3.22
C ASN A 237 36.39 -12.44 -2.32
N GLN A 238 36.98 -13.56 -2.74
CA GLN A 238 38.04 -14.29 -2.01
C GLN A 238 37.72 -14.56 -0.52
N MET A 239 36.44 -14.70 -0.16
CA MET A 239 36.06 -15.06 1.20
C MET A 239 36.20 -16.57 1.36
N VAL A 240 37.29 -16.98 2.02
CA VAL A 240 37.57 -18.39 2.34
C VAL A 240 36.41 -18.94 3.18
N VAL A 241 35.65 -19.87 2.59
CA VAL A 241 34.53 -20.55 3.22
C VAL A 241 35.06 -21.47 4.31
N ARG A 242 35.01 -21.03 5.57
CA ARG A 242 35.05 -21.91 6.75
C ARG A 242 33.75 -21.72 7.54
N SER A 243 32.95 -22.79 7.65
CA SER A 243 31.72 -22.94 8.49
C SER A 243 30.40 -22.24 8.08
N GLY A 244 30.22 -21.90 6.79
CA GLY A 244 29.15 -21.01 6.31
C GLY A 244 27.67 -21.47 6.31
N ILE A 245 27.28 -22.57 6.96
CA ILE A 245 25.84 -22.93 7.10
C ILE A 245 25.27 -22.33 8.40
N THR A 246 26.01 -22.42 9.51
CA THR A 246 25.58 -21.91 10.82
C THR A 246 25.55 -20.38 10.87
N GLN A 247 26.54 -19.71 10.27
CA GLN A 247 26.58 -18.25 10.17
C GLN A 247 25.48 -17.65 9.30
N ARG A 248 25.01 -18.38 8.27
CA ARG A 248 23.91 -17.92 7.40
C ARG A 248 22.55 -18.12 8.03
N LEU A 249 22.37 -19.22 8.77
CA LEU A 249 21.16 -19.42 9.58
C LEU A 249 21.10 -18.37 10.70
N ALA A 250 22.24 -18.07 11.32
CA ALA A 250 22.37 -16.97 12.27
C ALA A 250 22.00 -15.64 11.62
N LEU A 251 22.63 -15.26 10.50
CA LEU A 251 22.33 -14.00 9.81
C LEU A 251 20.84 -13.89 9.39
N ALA A 252 20.23 -14.96 8.89
CA ALA A 252 18.81 -14.95 8.53
C ALA A 252 17.90 -14.77 9.75
N LYS A 253 18.22 -15.46 10.86
CA LYS A 253 17.51 -15.28 12.13
C LYS A 253 17.74 -13.89 12.72
N GLU A 254 18.94 -13.33 12.59
CA GLU A 254 19.28 -11.97 13.02
C GLU A 254 18.49 -10.91 12.22
N ILE A 255 18.38 -11.10 10.91
CA ILE A 255 17.55 -10.24 10.05
C ILE A 255 16.08 -10.34 10.46
N ALA A 256 15.59 -11.54 10.80
CA ALA A 256 14.23 -11.75 11.29
C ALA A 256 14.01 -11.08 12.66
N ALA A 257 14.94 -11.24 13.60
CA ALA A 257 14.89 -10.65 14.93
C ALA A 257 14.91 -9.11 14.88
N VAL A 258 15.81 -8.53 14.09
CA VAL A 258 15.87 -7.08 13.85
C VAL A 258 14.61 -6.60 13.13
N GLY A 259 14.06 -7.40 12.20
CA GLY A 259 12.78 -7.13 11.53
C GLY A 259 11.61 -7.05 12.51
N SER A 260 11.51 -8.00 13.44
CA SER A 260 10.48 -8.06 14.48
C SER A 260 10.60 -6.92 15.49
N ALA A 261 11.81 -6.62 15.97
CA ALA A 261 12.07 -5.49 16.86
C ALA A 261 11.65 -4.15 16.22
N ARG A 262 11.95 -3.97 14.93
CA ARG A 262 11.57 -2.77 14.19
C ARG A 262 10.08 -2.67 13.92
N ALA A 263 9.37 -3.79 13.76
CA ALA A 263 7.92 -3.83 13.65
C ALA A 263 7.23 -3.37 14.94
N LEU A 264 7.91 -3.53 16.09
CA LEU A 264 7.47 -3.08 17.42
C LEU A 264 7.95 -1.66 17.77
N GLY A 265 8.57 -0.94 16.82
CA GLY A 265 8.95 0.46 17.00
C GLY A 265 10.41 0.73 17.34
N ALA A 266 11.25 -0.29 17.51
CA ALA A 266 12.67 -0.11 17.81
C ALA A 266 13.45 0.56 16.66
N ASN A 267 14.41 1.42 17.00
CA ASN A 267 15.41 1.93 16.08
C ASN A 267 16.48 0.86 15.77
N ILE A 268 17.41 1.12 14.84
CA ILE A 268 18.39 0.10 14.40
C ILE A 268 19.31 -0.34 15.55
N GLN A 269 19.73 0.59 16.40
CA GLN A 269 20.63 0.31 17.52
C GLN A 269 19.90 -0.50 18.60
N GLU A 270 18.69 -0.09 18.97
CA GLU A 270 17.83 -0.82 19.92
C GLU A 270 17.45 -2.23 19.40
N ALA A 271 17.23 -2.36 18.10
CA ALA A 271 16.90 -3.64 17.47
C ALA A 271 18.11 -4.59 17.41
N LEU A 272 19.32 -4.05 17.30
CA LEU A 272 20.56 -4.82 17.36
C LEU A 272 20.89 -5.23 18.80
N GLU A 273 20.63 -4.36 19.78
CA GLU A 273 20.82 -4.65 21.20
C GLU A 273 19.83 -5.73 21.70
N LYS A 274 18.58 -5.73 21.21
CA LYS A 274 17.55 -6.73 21.58
C LYS A 274 17.56 -7.99 20.72
N LYS A 275 18.46 -8.09 19.75
CA LYS A 275 18.54 -9.18 18.77
C LYS A 275 18.62 -10.54 19.46
N ASP A 276 19.51 -10.67 20.44
CA ASP A 276 19.81 -11.96 21.07
C ASP A 276 18.66 -12.47 21.96
N GLU A 277 17.93 -11.56 22.62
CA GLU A 277 16.71 -11.91 23.37
C GLU A 277 15.60 -12.43 22.45
N ILE A 278 15.38 -11.77 21.31
CA ILE A 278 14.35 -12.17 20.34
C ILE A 278 14.72 -13.50 19.68
N LEU A 279 16.02 -13.72 19.41
CA LEU A 279 16.51 -15.00 18.91
C LEU A 279 16.25 -16.14 19.89
N GLN A 280 16.49 -15.93 21.18
CA GLN A 280 16.21 -16.94 22.21
C GLN A 280 14.71 -17.29 22.30
N ILE A 281 13.82 -16.31 22.15
CA ILE A 281 12.37 -16.52 22.11
C ILE A 281 11.97 -17.35 20.88
N LEU A 282 12.48 -16.97 19.70
CA LEU A 282 12.21 -17.68 18.44
C LEU A 282 12.75 -19.12 18.44
N GLU A 283 13.86 -19.37 19.13
CA GLU A 283 14.44 -20.72 19.25
C GLU A 283 13.65 -21.60 20.22
N ARG A 284 13.04 -21.05 21.26
CA ARG A 284 12.12 -21.78 22.16
C ARG A 284 10.86 -22.25 21.45
N ASP A 285 10.23 -21.37 20.65
CA ASP A 285 8.99 -21.70 19.93
C ASP A 285 9.19 -22.77 18.83
N ILE A 286 10.39 -22.83 18.23
CA ILE A 286 10.70 -23.80 17.15
C ILE A 286 11.11 -25.16 17.70
N LEU A 287 11.70 -25.24 18.91
CA LEU A 287 12.21 -26.48 19.49
C LEU A 287 11.28 -27.13 20.52
N GLY A 288 10.15 -26.52 20.86
CA GLY A 288 9.12 -27.14 21.70
C GLY A 288 9.62 -27.61 23.07
N LYS A 289 10.38 -26.76 23.77
CA LYS A 289 10.67 -26.91 25.20
C LYS A 289 10.23 -25.68 25.97
#